data_AF-A0A3E0NG11-F1
#
_entry.id   AF-A0A3E0NG11-F1
#
_cell.length_a   1.000
_cell.length_b   1.000
_cell.length_c   1.000
_cell.angle_alpha   90.00
_cell.angle_beta   90.00
_cell.angle_gamma   90.00
#
_symmetry.space_group_name_H-M   'P 1'
#
loop_
_entity.id
_entity.type
_entity.pdbx_description
1 polymer ?
#
loop_
_entity_poly.entity_id
_entity_poly.type
_entity_poly.pdbx_seq_one_letter_code
_entity_poly.pdbx_strand_id
1 'polypeptide(L)'
;EEVLNEVRLVDREAVHEQLMAQIELKREAGKSPEIEALEQELAADEENHGVRVKLAVQLSAASHFRDALEHLLVVLRSDRDWNNGEAKRMYLDTIATIGKGDPLAAEYQRKLFSILY
;
A
#
# COMPACT_ATOMS: atom_id res chain seq x y z
N GLU A 1 8.62 33.50 2.06
CA GLU A 1 7.25 32.93 2.14
C GLU A 1 6.57 33.15 0.79
N GLU A 2 5.92 32.22 0.11
CA GLU A 2 5.72 30.78 0.23
C GLU A 2 5.12 30.41 -1.14
N VAL A 3 5.94 30.00 -2.11
CA VAL A 3 5.50 29.72 -3.49
C VAL A 3 6.00 28.34 -3.86
N LEU A 4 5.32 27.29 -3.38
CA LEU A 4 5.61 25.89 -3.72
C LEU A 4 4.46 24.98 -3.28
N ASN A 5 3.22 25.24 -3.68
CA ASN A 5 2.18 24.20 -3.52
C ASN A 5 0.98 24.29 -4.46
N GLU A 6 1.16 24.89 -5.64
CA GLU A 6 0.11 24.85 -6.66
C GLU A 6 0.34 23.62 -7.57
N VAL A 7 -0.28 22.51 -7.15
CA VAL A 7 -1.16 21.72 -8.04
C VAL A 7 -0.47 21.24 -9.33
N ARG A 8 0.41 20.25 -9.17
CA ARG A 8 0.53 19.11 -10.12
C ARG A 8 -0.49 18.01 -9.73
N LEU A 9 -1.73 18.41 -9.49
CA LEU A 9 -2.82 17.51 -9.06
C LEU A 9 -3.61 16.97 -10.27
N VAL A 10 -3.72 17.73 -11.36
CA VAL A 10 -4.59 17.41 -12.51
C VAL A 10 -4.07 16.23 -13.36
N ASP A 11 -2.76 16.04 -13.48
CA ASP A 11 -2.18 14.89 -14.20
C ASP A 11 -2.32 13.56 -13.44
N ARG A 12 -2.52 13.64 -12.12
CA ARG A 12 -2.52 12.47 -11.24
C ARG A 12 -3.86 11.73 -11.28
N GLU A 13 -4.97 12.46 -11.39
CA GLU A 13 -6.32 11.90 -11.46
C GLU A 13 -6.54 11.04 -12.72
N ALA A 14 -6.02 11.44 -13.88
CA ALA A 14 -6.28 10.76 -15.16
C ALA A 14 -5.60 9.38 -15.30
N VAL A 15 -4.37 9.23 -14.77
CA VAL A 15 -3.67 7.93 -14.74
C VAL A 15 -4.26 7.04 -13.65
N HIS A 16 -4.72 7.64 -12.56
CA HIS A 16 -5.31 6.94 -11.42
C HIS A 16 -6.69 6.34 -11.75
N GLU A 17 -7.54 7.05 -12.48
CA GLU A 17 -8.85 6.54 -12.92
C GLU A 17 -8.69 5.39 -13.93
N GLN A 18 -7.68 5.42 -14.82
CA GLN A 18 -7.39 4.30 -15.72
C GLN A 18 -6.80 3.08 -15.00
N LEU A 19 -6.05 3.27 -13.91
CA LEU A 19 -5.52 2.17 -13.11
C LEU A 19 -6.63 1.55 -12.24
N MET A 20 -7.48 2.39 -11.64
CA MET A 20 -8.67 1.98 -10.89
C MET A 20 -9.68 1.25 -11.79
N ALA A 21 -9.96 1.73 -13.01
CA ALA A 21 -10.87 1.06 -13.94
C ALA A 21 -10.37 -0.33 -14.37
N GLN A 22 -9.05 -0.54 -14.46
CA GLN A 22 -8.48 -1.88 -14.72
C GLN A 22 -8.54 -2.81 -13.50
N ILE A 23 -8.60 -2.24 -12.30
CA ILE A 23 -8.76 -2.95 -11.04
C ILE A 23 -10.23 -3.32 -10.79
N GLU A 24 -11.16 -2.40 -11.10
CA GLU A 24 -12.61 -2.56 -11.00
C GLU A 24 -13.09 -3.73 -11.87
N LEU A 25 -12.66 -3.77 -13.15
CA LEU A 25 -13.08 -4.79 -14.11
C LEU A 25 -12.61 -6.21 -13.80
N LYS A 26 -11.64 -6.40 -12.88
CA LYS A 26 -11.12 -7.73 -12.49
C LYS A 26 -11.56 -8.18 -11.09
N ARG A 27 -12.30 -7.35 -10.34
CA ARG A 27 -12.61 -7.58 -8.91
C ARG A 27 -14.06 -7.91 -8.58
N GLU A 28 -14.93 -8.02 -9.57
CA GLU A 28 -16.40 -8.16 -9.41
C GLU A 28 -16.88 -9.45 -8.69
N ALA A 29 -16.00 -10.19 -8.00
CA ALA A 29 -16.38 -11.39 -7.25
C ALA A 29 -15.64 -11.63 -5.91
N GLY A 30 -14.81 -10.71 -5.38
CA GLY A 30 -14.03 -11.10 -4.18
C GLY A 30 -13.34 -10.05 -3.32
N LYS A 31 -13.47 -8.74 -3.59
CA LYS A 31 -12.92 -7.73 -2.67
C LYS A 31 -14.02 -7.13 -1.81
N SER A 32 -13.71 -6.96 -0.53
CA SER A 32 -14.65 -6.42 0.45
C SER A 32 -14.88 -4.93 0.21
N PRO A 33 -16.10 -4.41 0.44
CA PRO A 33 -16.41 -2.99 0.24
C PRO A 33 -15.53 -2.06 1.10
N GLU A 34 -14.98 -2.55 2.21
CA GLU A 34 -14.02 -1.82 3.03
C GLU A 34 -12.69 -1.54 2.31
N ILE A 35 -12.23 -2.44 1.43
CA ILE A 35 -11.00 -2.26 0.65
C ILE A 35 -11.22 -1.17 -0.39
N GLU A 36 -12.36 -1.20 -1.08
CA GLU A 36 -12.72 -0.21 -2.10
C GLU A 36 -12.83 1.19 -1.50
N ALA A 37 -13.48 1.32 -0.34
CA ALA A 37 -13.58 2.60 0.36
C ALA A 37 -12.20 3.16 0.76
N LEU A 38 -11.30 2.31 1.27
CA LEU A 38 -9.94 2.72 1.64
C LEU A 38 -9.08 3.07 0.42
N GLU A 39 -9.28 2.41 -0.71
CA GLU A 39 -8.61 2.78 -1.96
C GLU A 39 -9.11 4.11 -2.50
N GLN A 40 -10.42 4.39 -2.43
CA GLN A 40 -10.97 5.70 -2.80
C GLN A 40 -10.46 6.81 -1.87
N GLU A 41 -10.35 6.54 -0.57
CA GLU A 41 -9.79 7.50 0.39
C GLU A 41 -8.30 7.74 0.12
N LEU A 42 -7.54 6.68 -0.20
CA LEU A 42 -6.13 6.79 -0.60
C LEU A 42 -5.96 7.47 -1.96
N ALA A 43 -6.93 7.35 -2.86
CA ALA A 43 -6.94 8.03 -4.15
C ALA A 43 -7.07 9.54 -3.98
N ALA A 44 -7.87 9.97 -3.02
CA ALA A 44 -8.03 11.38 -2.68
C ALA A 44 -6.79 11.95 -1.98
N ASP A 45 -6.06 11.12 -1.23
CA ASP A 45 -4.84 11.52 -0.51
C ASP A 45 -3.81 10.39 -0.47
N GLU A 46 -2.97 10.33 -1.51
CA GLU A 46 -1.98 9.25 -1.67
C GLU A 46 -0.83 9.33 -0.64
N GLU A 47 -0.63 10.50 -0.05
CA GLU A 47 0.39 10.75 0.97
C GLU A 47 -0.11 10.36 2.37
N ASN A 48 -1.41 10.05 2.50
CA ASN A 48 -1.97 9.54 3.74
C ASN A 48 -1.53 8.10 4.02
N HIS A 49 -0.35 8.00 4.62
CA HIS A 49 0.21 6.74 5.10
C HIS A 49 -0.73 6.01 6.06
N GLY A 50 -1.58 6.71 6.81
CA GLY A 50 -2.57 6.08 7.69
C GLY A 50 -3.59 5.23 6.95
N VAL A 51 -4.17 5.78 5.88
CA VAL A 51 -5.12 5.06 5.01
C VAL A 51 -4.42 3.94 4.27
N ARG A 52 -3.20 4.20 3.76
CA ARG A 52 -2.38 3.20 3.06
C ARG A 52 -2.08 1.97 3.94
N VAL A 53 -1.75 2.21 5.20
CA VAL A 53 -1.51 1.14 6.18
C VAL A 53 -2.80 0.37 6.49
N LYS A 54 -3.93 1.06 6.70
CA LYS A 54 -5.24 0.41 6.90
C LYS A 54 -5.63 -0.46 5.70
N LEU A 55 -5.43 0.04 4.49
CA LEU A 55 -5.68 -0.69 3.25
C LEU A 55 -4.84 -1.97 3.20
N ALA A 56 -3.55 -1.88 3.54
CA ALA A 56 -2.68 -3.04 3.60
C ALA A 56 -3.16 -4.10 4.61
N VAL A 57 -3.69 -3.70 5.76
CA VAL A 57 -4.28 -4.63 6.74
C VAL A 57 -5.46 -5.38 6.15
N GLN A 58 -6.39 -4.67 5.50
CA GLN A 58 -7.55 -5.30 4.88
C GLN A 58 -7.15 -6.25 3.74
N LEU A 59 -6.18 -5.84 2.92
CA LEU A 59 -5.61 -6.69 1.87
C LEU A 59 -4.95 -7.94 2.45
N SER A 60 -4.20 -7.82 3.54
CA SER A 60 -3.60 -8.97 4.23
C SER A 60 -4.66 -9.91 4.80
N ALA A 61 -5.76 -9.39 5.36
CA ALA A 61 -6.88 -10.19 5.84
C ALA A 61 -7.60 -10.93 4.70
N ALA A 62 -7.68 -10.32 3.53
CA ALA A 62 -8.22 -10.91 2.30
C ALA A 62 -7.22 -11.84 1.57
N SER A 63 -6.10 -12.21 2.20
CA SER A 63 -5.01 -13.01 1.60
C SER A 63 -4.35 -12.36 0.36
N HIS A 64 -4.59 -11.08 0.11
CA HIS A 64 -3.91 -10.26 -0.89
C HIS A 64 -2.58 -9.73 -0.34
N PHE A 65 -1.71 -10.65 0.07
CA PHE A 65 -0.47 -10.29 0.77
C PHE A 65 0.51 -9.49 -0.10
N ARG A 66 0.53 -9.74 -1.41
CA ARG A 66 1.39 -9.01 -2.35
C ARG A 66 1.07 -7.51 -2.34
N ASP A 67 -0.20 -7.16 -2.54
CA ASP A 67 -0.66 -5.77 -2.54
C ASP A 67 -0.42 -5.12 -1.17
N ALA A 68 -0.76 -5.82 -0.08
CA ALA A 68 -0.53 -5.35 1.29
C ALA A 68 0.94 -4.97 1.53
N LEU A 69 1.87 -5.84 1.14
CA LEU A 69 3.29 -5.61 1.30
C LEU A 69 3.79 -4.45 0.43
N GLU A 70 3.25 -4.24 -0.76
CA GLU A 70 3.61 -3.07 -1.59
C GLU A 70 3.18 -1.76 -0.94
N HIS A 71 1.95 -1.69 -0.43
CA HIS A 71 1.47 -0.49 0.27
C HIS A 71 2.31 -0.17 1.52
N LEU A 72 2.61 -1.17 2.34
CA LEU A 72 3.48 -1.01 3.51
C LEU A 72 4.91 -0.61 3.12
N LEU A 73 5.44 -1.16 2.03
CA LEU A 73 6.77 -0.81 1.54
C LEU A 73 6.85 0.65 1.07
N VAL A 74 5.79 1.18 0.45
CA VAL A 74 5.71 2.60 0.06
C VAL A 74 5.75 3.51 1.30
N VAL A 75 5.01 3.14 2.36
CA VAL A 75 5.08 3.85 3.64
C VAL A 75 6.50 3.80 4.19
N LEU A 76 7.11 2.62 4.26
CA LEU A 76 8.47 2.44 4.78
C LEU A 76 9.57 3.14 3.96
N ARG A 77 9.35 3.37 2.66
CA ARG A 77 10.25 4.18 1.83
C ARG A 77 10.13 5.67 2.13
N SER A 78 8.93 6.11 2.48
CA SER A 78 8.65 7.52 2.76
C SER A 78 9.01 7.86 4.21
N ASP A 79 8.55 7.05 5.15
CA ASP A 79 8.81 7.16 6.59
C ASP A 79 8.99 5.75 7.20
N ARG A 80 10.23 5.46 7.60
CA ARG A 80 10.65 4.15 8.13
C ARG A 80 10.16 3.90 9.56
N ASP A 81 9.95 4.97 10.32
CA ASP A 81 9.50 4.93 11.70
C ASP A 81 8.03 5.38 11.84
N TRP A 82 7.30 5.38 10.71
CA TRP A 82 5.89 5.75 10.65
C TRP A 82 5.08 5.03 11.74
N ASN A 83 4.36 5.82 12.51
CA ASN A 83 3.61 5.42 13.71
C ASN A 83 4.42 4.52 14.67
N ASN A 84 5.64 4.95 15.02
CA ASN A 84 6.55 4.24 15.92
C ASN A 84 6.92 2.83 15.42
N GLY A 85 7.14 2.73 14.10
CA GLY A 85 7.50 1.49 13.42
C GLY A 85 6.35 0.50 13.23
N GLU A 86 5.10 0.94 13.30
CA GLU A 86 3.94 0.06 13.09
C GLU A 86 3.92 -0.54 11.68
N ALA A 87 4.17 0.28 10.65
CA ALA A 87 4.20 -0.18 9.26
C ALA A 87 5.24 -1.31 9.07
N LYS A 88 6.41 -1.18 9.72
CA LYS A 88 7.46 -2.20 9.69
C LYS A 88 7.04 -3.46 10.41
N ARG A 89 6.38 -3.33 11.56
CA ARG A 89 5.86 -4.47 12.32
C ARG A 89 4.86 -5.26 11.49
N MET A 90 3.89 -4.58 10.89
CA MET A 90 2.87 -5.24 10.06
C MET A 90 3.46 -5.86 8.80
N TYR A 91 4.44 -5.21 8.18
CA TYR A 91 5.15 -5.78 7.03
C TYR A 91 5.83 -7.11 7.36
N LEU A 92 6.52 -7.17 8.50
CA LEU A 92 7.18 -8.39 8.97
C LEU A 92 6.15 -9.46 9.37
N ASP A 93 5.03 -9.06 9.97
CA ASP A 93 3.95 -9.97 10.36
C ASP A 93 3.24 -10.58 9.15
N THR A 94 2.97 -9.79 8.11
CA THR A 94 2.45 -10.28 6.83
C THR A 94 3.43 -11.26 6.18
N ILE A 95 4.74 -10.98 6.17
CA ILE A 95 5.76 -11.93 5.70
C ILE A 95 5.77 -13.22 6.51
N ALA A 96 5.65 -13.12 7.84
CA ALA A 96 5.59 -14.28 8.72
C ALA A 96 4.32 -15.12 8.46
N THR A 97 3.20 -14.47 8.17
CA THR A 97 1.90 -15.08 7.84
C THR A 97 1.94 -15.86 6.53
N ILE A 98 2.55 -15.30 5.48
CA ILE A 98 2.74 -16.02 4.19
C ILE A 98 3.61 -17.27 4.41
N GLY A 99 4.59 -17.18 5.32
CA GLY A 99 5.49 -18.27 5.66
C GLY A 99 6.80 -18.25 4.87
N LYS A 100 7.87 -18.72 5.51
CA LYS A 100 9.25 -18.63 5.01
C LYS A 100 9.54 -19.44 3.74
N GLY A 101 8.63 -20.31 3.33
CA GLY A 101 8.77 -21.15 2.12
C GLY A 101 8.24 -20.49 0.84
N ASP A 102 7.55 -19.35 0.95
CA ASP A 102 6.94 -18.71 -0.19
C ASP A 102 7.93 -17.78 -0.92
N PRO A 103 8.02 -17.84 -2.26
CA PRO A 103 8.88 -16.96 -3.04
C PRO A 103 8.53 -15.47 -2.86
N LEU A 104 7.27 -15.14 -2.56
CA LEU A 104 6.82 -13.78 -2.25
C LEU A 104 7.51 -13.26 -0.98
N ALA A 105 7.49 -14.03 0.10
CA ALA A 105 8.13 -13.64 1.35
C ALA A 105 9.62 -13.33 1.14
N ALA A 106 10.34 -14.17 0.37
CA ALA A 106 11.76 -13.97 0.07
C ALA A 106 12.01 -12.73 -0.81
N GLU A 107 11.16 -12.47 -1.82
CA GLU A 107 11.22 -11.29 -2.68
C GLU A 107 11.10 -10.00 -1.85
N TYR A 108 10.09 -9.95 -0.98
CA TYR A 108 9.79 -8.77 -0.18
C TYR A 108 10.79 -8.56 0.96
N GLN A 109 11.29 -9.62 1.58
CA GLN A 109 12.43 -9.51 2.52
C GLN A 109 13.63 -8.82 1.86
N ARG A 110 14.01 -9.21 0.63
CA ARG A 110 15.11 -8.55 -0.10
C ARG A 110 14.81 -7.08 -0.38
N LYS A 111 13.57 -6.75 -0.77
CA LYS A 111 13.13 -5.36 -0.98
C LYS A 111 13.24 -4.53 0.31
N LEU A 112 12.85 -5.08 1.45
CA LEU A 112 13.01 -4.41 2.75
C LEU A 112 14.48 -4.15 3.07
N PHE A 113 15.36 -5.15 2.89
CA PHE A 113 16.79 -4.97 3.10
C PHE A 113 17.39 -3.89 2.20
N SER A 114 16.95 -3.81 0.94
CA SER A 114 17.39 -2.77 -0.01
C SER A 114 16.95 -1.35 0.36
N ILE A 115 15.96 -1.19 1.24
CA ILE A 115 15.56 0.11 1.77
C ILE A 115 16.35 0.40 3.05
N LEU A 116 16.69 -0.64 3.81
CA LEU A 116 17.39 -0.52 5.09
C LEU A 116 18.88 -0.17 4.94
N TYR A 117 19.52 -0.64 3.86
CA TYR A 117 20.93 -0.44 3.48
C TYR A 117 21.05 0.53 2.30
#